data_AF-A0A7M3ZRY0-F1
#
_entry.id   AF-A0A7M3ZRY0-F1
#
_cell.length_a   1.000
_cell.length_b   1.000
_cell.length_c   1.000
_cell.angle_alpha   90.00
_cell.angle_beta   90.00
_cell.angle_gamma   90.00
#
_symmetry.space_group_name_H-M   'P 1'
#
loop_
_entity.id
_entity.type
_entity.pdbx_description
1 polymer ?
#
loop_
_entity_poly.entity_id
_entity_poly.type
_entity_poly.pdbx_seq_one_letter_code
_entity_poly.pdbx_strand_id
1 'polypeptide(L)'
;MEGTAAVADKDQRVRGYCAYDWGKSAFETSVTTAIFPAWFAYLFAEANGISTKLLGSEWTADAMYSAAVMIGALLVAICAPSLGVIADRRMIKIWWLKILTWLGAVSCVLLALSPYLGVSLGWIWALIMFMTANVGLNGAGVFYNALLPHMGDESEMDAISNKAFAAGYLGGGLLLVVHLALVMGLPGQGWVIPFAMATSGIWWLGFAQMTFRLVPEPHIENEMEPMGLIDSTKMALSEVKATLADIKSFRTLFFYMLAYFCFIDGINSVTALAGVFGIVVLGLTTVGLILTILIIQFVAAPAAIGFTKLAEKWGTKSALQFSLVCWCFVIVGALSFAPLELENHEEYDIQYTWDATNGTYEVV
;
A
#
# COMPACT_ATOMS: atom_id res chain seq x y z
N MET A 1 -24.28 26.35 -23.65
CA MET A 1 -23.91 24.97 -24.07
C MET A 1 -22.45 24.66 -23.76
N GLU A 2 -21.51 25.61 -23.92
CA GLU A 2 -20.09 25.40 -23.54
C GLU A 2 -19.87 25.13 -22.05
N GLY A 3 -20.53 25.89 -21.15
CA GLY A 3 -20.39 25.67 -19.70
C GLY A 3 -20.89 24.30 -19.23
N THR A 4 -21.96 23.77 -19.85
CA THR A 4 -22.49 22.44 -19.53
C THR A 4 -21.58 21.31 -20.02
N ALA A 5 -20.92 21.49 -21.17
CA ALA A 5 -19.94 20.53 -21.69
C ALA A 5 -18.64 20.52 -20.86
N ALA A 6 -18.15 21.69 -20.43
CA ALA A 6 -16.95 21.79 -19.60
C ALA A 6 -17.15 21.18 -18.19
N VAL A 7 -18.33 21.37 -17.59
CA VAL A 7 -18.67 20.74 -16.30
C VAL A 7 -18.80 19.22 -16.45
N ALA A 8 -19.36 18.73 -17.56
CA ALA A 8 -19.45 17.30 -17.84
C ALA A 8 -18.08 16.65 -18.05
N ASP A 9 -17.13 17.32 -18.71
CA ASP A 9 -15.75 16.85 -18.86
C ASP A 9 -15.04 16.77 -17.50
N LYS A 10 -15.20 17.79 -16.65
CA LYS A 10 -14.64 17.82 -15.29
C LYS A 10 -15.16 16.68 -14.42
N ASP A 11 -16.48 16.43 -14.40
CA ASP A 11 -17.05 15.33 -13.63
C ASP A 11 -16.54 13.96 -14.13
N GLN A 12 -16.41 13.77 -15.44
CA GLN A 12 -15.86 12.55 -16.02
C GLN A 12 -14.40 12.31 -15.61
N ARG A 13 -13.56 13.36 -15.64
CA ARG A 13 -12.16 13.31 -15.18
C ARG A 13 -12.07 12.92 -13.70
N VAL A 14 -12.84 13.59 -12.84
CA VAL A 14 -12.87 13.29 -11.39
C VAL A 14 -13.34 11.86 -11.13
N ARG A 15 -14.34 11.38 -11.87
CA ARG A 15 -14.80 9.98 -11.79
C ARG A 15 -13.72 9.01 -12.24
N GLY A 16 -13.00 9.32 -13.31
CA GLY A 16 -11.84 8.54 -13.75
C GLY A 16 -10.74 8.48 -12.70
N TYR A 17 -10.43 9.61 -12.07
CA TYR A 17 -9.46 9.71 -10.97
C TYR A 17 -9.88 8.88 -9.75
N CYS A 18 -11.16 8.93 -9.35
CA CYS A 18 -11.70 8.12 -8.27
C CYS A 18 -11.73 6.62 -8.60
N ALA A 19 -11.98 6.25 -9.87
CA ALA A 19 -12.00 4.86 -10.31
C ALA A 19 -10.63 4.19 -10.18
N TYR A 20 -9.54 4.94 -10.33
CA TYR A 20 -8.20 4.40 -10.13
C TYR A 20 -7.98 4.00 -8.67
N ASP A 21 -8.36 4.88 -7.74
CA ASP A 21 -8.23 4.65 -6.30
C ASP A 21 -9.10 3.46 -5.87
N TRP A 22 -10.36 3.42 -6.33
CA TRP A 22 -11.28 2.29 -6.17
C TRP A 22 -10.67 0.96 -6.63
N GLY A 23 -9.98 0.97 -7.78
CA GLY A 23 -9.34 -0.21 -8.35
C GLY A 23 -8.11 -0.65 -7.54
N LYS A 24 -7.15 0.24 -7.33
CA LYS A 24 -5.88 -0.10 -6.67
C LYS A 24 -6.09 -0.52 -5.21
N SER A 25 -7.07 0.06 -4.53
CA SER A 25 -7.33 -0.24 -3.13
C SER A 25 -7.83 -1.66 -2.90
N ALA A 26 -8.34 -2.35 -3.92
CA ALA A 26 -8.59 -3.80 -3.83
C ALA A 26 -7.30 -4.59 -3.54
N PHE A 27 -6.19 -4.25 -4.20
CA PHE A 27 -4.88 -4.86 -3.93
C PHE A 27 -4.35 -4.45 -2.55
N GLU A 28 -4.39 -3.17 -2.20
CA GLU A 28 -3.90 -2.67 -0.88
C GLU A 28 -4.64 -3.34 0.29
N THR A 29 -5.94 -3.59 0.13
CA THR A 29 -6.79 -4.10 1.22
C THR A 29 -6.84 -5.61 1.26
N SER A 30 -7.16 -6.25 0.13
CA SER A 30 -7.31 -7.70 0.10
C SER A 30 -5.96 -8.40 0.10
N VAL A 31 -5.01 -7.95 -0.72
CA VAL A 31 -3.72 -8.61 -0.84
C VAL A 31 -2.79 -8.12 0.25
N THR A 32 -2.38 -6.84 0.22
CA THR A 32 -1.32 -6.33 1.10
C THR A 32 -1.63 -6.44 2.59
N THR A 33 -2.88 -6.25 3.02
CA THR A 33 -3.21 -6.18 4.45
C THR A 33 -3.99 -7.38 4.97
N ALA A 34 -5.01 -7.87 4.25
CA ALA A 34 -5.94 -8.85 4.83
C ALA A 34 -5.55 -10.32 4.58
N ILE A 35 -5.14 -10.68 3.37
CA ILE A 35 -5.04 -12.10 2.95
C ILE A 35 -3.58 -12.53 2.78
N PHE A 36 -2.78 -11.76 2.04
CA PHE A 36 -1.43 -12.19 1.67
C PHE A 36 -0.49 -12.34 2.87
N PRO A 37 -0.50 -11.46 3.89
CA PRO A 37 0.27 -11.67 5.13
C PRO A 37 0.10 -13.05 5.75
N ALA A 38 -1.15 -13.46 5.99
CA ALA A 38 -1.49 -14.76 6.58
C ALA A 38 -1.08 -15.90 5.65
N TRP A 39 -1.34 -15.75 4.34
CA TRP A 39 -1.02 -16.76 3.34
C TRP A 39 0.49 -16.96 3.16
N PHE A 40 1.26 -15.87 3.15
CA PHE A 40 2.71 -15.91 3.05
C PHE A 40 3.34 -16.55 4.28
N ALA A 41 2.87 -16.21 5.49
CA ALA A 41 3.31 -16.86 6.71
C ALA A 41 3.08 -18.37 6.68
N TYR A 42 1.91 -18.80 6.19
CA TYR A 42 1.60 -20.22 5.98
C TYR A 42 2.55 -20.88 4.96
N LEU A 43 2.71 -20.29 3.76
CA LEU A 43 3.60 -20.83 2.72
C LEU A 43 5.05 -20.92 3.19
N PHE A 44 5.51 -19.92 3.93
CA PHE A 44 6.86 -19.89 4.49
C PHE A 44 7.04 -21.01 5.52
N ALA A 45 6.08 -21.16 6.44
CA ALA A 45 6.10 -22.19 7.47
C ALA A 45 6.06 -23.60 6.89
N GLU A 46 5.25 -23.82 5.85
CA GLU A 46 5.17 -25.11 5.15
C GLU A 46 6.50 -25.48 4.48
N ALA A 47 7.22 -24.50 3.94
CA ALA A 47 8.47 -24.74 3.20
C ALA A 47 9.72 -24.79 4.08
N ASN A 48 9.79 -23.99 5.14
CA ASN A 48 11.01 -23.78 5.93
C ASN A 48 10.84 -24.05 7.43
N GLY A 49 9.61 -24.24 7.93
CA GLY A 49 9.33 -24.24 9.37
C GLY A 49 9.30 -22.82 9.95
N ILE A 50 9.65 -22.67 11.22
CA ILE A 50 9.50 -21.40 11.97
C ILE A 50 10.51 -20.34 11.48
N SER A 51 11.73 -20.76 11.15
CA SER A 51 12.78 -19.87 10.64
C SER A 51 13.62 -20.58 9.57
N THR A 52 14.17 -19.80 8.64
CA THR A 52 15.12 -20.28 7.64
C THR A 52 16.46 -19.59 7.80
N LYS A 53 17.56 -20.32 7.62
CA LYS A 53 18.90 -19.73 7.61
C LYS A 53 19.20 -19.17 6.22
N LEU A 54 19.19 -17.84 6.11
CA LEU A 54 19.51 -17.12 4.89
C LEU A 54 20.64 -16.14 5.18
N LEU A 55 21.72 -16.18 4.38
CA LEU A 55 22.90 -15.31 4.53
C LEU A 55 23.57 -15.37 5.92
N GLY A 56 23.46 -16.50 6.62
CA GLY A 56 24.10 -16.71 7.93
C GLY A 56 23.31 -16.17 9.13
N SER A 57 22.15 -15.54 8.92
CA SER A 57 21.21 -15.17 9.98
C SER A 57 19.90 -15.98 9.86
N GLU A 58 19.16 -16.10 10.96
CA GLU A 58 17.83 -16.71 10.96
C GLU A 58 16.78 -15.68 10.55
N TRP A 59 15.95 -16.05 9.59
CA TRP A 59 14.88 -15.21 9.06
C TRP A 59 13.54 -15.88 9.31
N THR A 60 12.62 -15.15 9.92
CA THR A 60 11.22 -15.51 10.10
C THR A 60 10.37 -14.98 8.93
N ALA A 61 9.13 -15.45 8.80
CA ALA A 61 8.23 -15.05 7.72
C ALA A 61 7.98 -13.53 7.70
N ASP A 62 7.76 -12.92 8.86
CA ASP A 62 7.55 -11.49 9.02
C ASP A 62 8.79 -10.66 8.64
N ALA A 63 9.99 -11.14 9.00
CA ALA A 63 11.24 -10.50 8.61
C ALA A 63 11.45 -10.54 7.09
N MET A 64 11.17 -11.67 6.43
CA MET A 64 11.27 -11.79 4.98
C MET A 64 10.24 -10.94 4.25
N TYR A 65 8.99 -10.93 4.74
CA TYR A 65 7.94 -10.07 4.19
C TYR A 65 8.33 -8.60 4.30
N SER A 66 8.77 -8.17 5.48
CA SER A 66 9.20 -6.78 5.74
C SER A 66 10.40 -6.39 4.87
N ALA A 67 11.37 -7.29 4.68
CA ALA A 67 12.49 -7.07 3.78
C ALA A 67 12.05 -6.92 2.32
N ALA A 68 11.07 -7.70 1.85
CA ALA A 68 10.55 -7.56 0.50
C ALA A 68 9.82 -6.23 0.29
N VAL A 69 9.03 -5.79 1.26
CA VAL A 69 8.41 -4.45 1.25
C VAL A 69 9.48 -3.36 1.23
N MET A 70 10.51 -3.46 2.08
CA MET A 70 11.62 -2.51 2.15
C MET A 70 12.39 -2.44 0.82
N ILE A 71 12.74 -3.58 0.22
CA ILE A 71 13.45 -3.63 -1.07
C ILE A 71 12.58 -3.02 -2.17
N GLY A 72 11.28 -3.34 -2.20
CA GLY A 72 10.34 -2.73 -3.13
C GLY A 72 10.27 -1.20 -2.98
N ALA A 73 10.14 -0.72 -1.74
CA ALA A 73 10.14 0.71 -1.44
C ALA A 73 11.46 1.39 -1.84
N LEU A 74 12.61 0.74 -1.59
CA LEU A 74 13.93 1.26 -1.96
C LEU A 74 14.10 1.34 -3.49
N LEU A 75 13.65 0.33 -4.23
CA LEU A 75 13.66 0.36 -5.70
C LEU A 75 12.84 1.53 -6.24
N VAL A 76 11.65 1.77 -5.66
CA VAL A 76 10.82 2.92 -6.03
C VAL A 76 11.51 4.22 -5.63
N ALA A 77 12.12 4.32 -4.45
CA ALA A 77 12.82 5.51 -3.99
C ALA A 77 14.00 5.88 -4.89
N ILE A 78 14.74 4.90 -5.42
CA ILE A 78 15.83 5.12 -6.37
C ILE A 78 15.28 5.61 -7.73
N CYS A 79 14.16 5.07 -8.17
CA CYS A 79 13.51 5.46 -9.42
C CYS A 79 12.71 6.77 -9.30
N ALA A 80 12.26 7.15 -8.10
CA ALA A 80 11.32 8.23 -7.86
C ALA A 80 11.79 9.61 -8.38
N PRO A 81 13.07 10.02 -8.23
CA PRO A 81 13.54 11.27 -8.82
C PRO A 81 13.38 11.30 -10.35
N SER A 82 13.70 10.18 -11.01
CA SER A 82 13.59 10.04 -12.46
C SER A 82 12.13 10.03 -12.91
N LEU A 83 11.29 9.27 -12.21
CA LEU A 83 9.86 9.18 -12.48
C LEU A 83 9.16 10.52 -12.23
N GLY A 84 9.55 11.27 -11.19
CA GLY A 84 9.02 12.58 -10.86
C GLY A 84 9.29 13.62 -11.95
N VAL A 85 10.54 13.74 -12.42
CA VAL A 85 10.86 14.68 -13.53
C VAL A 85 10.12 14.31 -14.81
N ILE A 86 10.01 13.01 -15.11
CA ILE A 86 9.22 12.56 -16.26
C ILE A 86 7.73 12.89 -16.07
N ALA A 87 7.18 12.70 -14.86
CA ALA A 87 5.79 13.01 -14.54
C ALA A 87 5.50 14.51 -14.59
N ASP A 88 6.46 15.36 -14.27
CA ASP A 88 6.26 16.81 -14.18
C ASP A 88 6.47 17.53 -15.51
N ARG A 89 7.29 16.99 -16.42
CA ARG A 89 7.74 17.72 -17.63
C ARG A 89 7.43 17.07 -18.97
N ARG A 90 6.76 15.91 -18.98
CA ARG A 90 6.43 15.17 -20.20
C ARG A 90 4.96 14.77 -20.25
N MET A 91 4.35 14.84 -21.44
CA MET A 91 2.97 14.43 -21.67
C MET A 91 2.84 12.90 -21.82
N ILE A 92 3.37 12.15 -20.86
CA ILE A 92 3.35 10.68 -20.85
C ILE A 92 2.98 10.09 -19.48
N LYS A 93 2.29 10.88 -18.63
CA LYS A 93 1.84 10.48 -17.29
C LYS A 93 0.87 9.30 -17.37
N ILE A 94 -0.13 9.36 -18.26
CA ILE A 94 -1.10 8.26 -18.41
C ILE A 94 -0.41 7.02 -19.03
N TRP A 95 0.59 7.22 -19.90
CA TRP A 95 1.35 6.11 -20.47
C TRP A 95 2.18 5.36 -19.43
N TRP A 96 2.94 6.06 -18.59
CA TRP A 96 3.68 5.44 -17.49
C TRP A 96 2.76 4.86 -16.42
N LEU A 97 1.66 5.56 -16.10
CA LEU A 97 0.63 5.05 -15.21
C LEU A 97 0.09 3.70 -15.70
N LYS A 98 -0.21 3.59 -17.01
CA LYS A 98 -0.63 2.32 -17.64
C LYS A 98 0.40 1.22 -17.44
N ILE A 99 1.66 1.46 -17.80
CA ILE A 99 2.71 0.43 -17.72
C ILE A 99 2.90 -0.07 -16.29
N LEU A 100 2.99 0.84 -15.33
CA LEU A 100 3.21 0.48 -13.92
C LEU A 100 1.98 -0.19 -13.30
N THR A 101 0.78 0.22 -13.71
CA THR A 101 -0.47 -0.47 -13.33
C THR A 101 -0.53 -1.88 -13.90
N TRP A 102 -0.14 -2.06 -15.16
CA TRP A 102 -0.05 -3.38 -15.80
C TRP A 102 0.97 -4.27 -15.08
N LEU A 103 2.17 -3.76 -14.82
CA LEU A 103 3.19 -4.45 -14.05
C LEU A 103 2.65 -4.87 -12.68
N GLY A 104 2.02 -3.93 -11.97
CA GLY A 104 1.52 -4.16 -10.61
C GLY A 104 0.43 -5.21 -10.57
N ALA A 105 -0.61 -5.01 -11.38
CA ALA A 105 -1.82 -5.82 -11.31
C ALA A 105 -1.66 -7.18 -11.99
N VAL A 106 -0.85 -7.30 -13.06
CA VAL A 106 -0.50 -8.63 -13.61
C VAL A 106 0.34 -9.41 -12.61
N SER A 107 1.28 -8.77 -11.91
CA SER A 107 2.05 -9.44 -10.85
C SER A 107 1.11 -9.92 -9.72
N CYS A 108 0.08 -9.14 -9.38
CA CYS A 108 -0.95 -9.56 -8.43
C CYS A 108 -1.77 -10.77 -8.94
N VAL A 109 -2.07 -10.86 -10.23
CA VAL A 109 -2.74 -12.05 -10.80
C VAL A 109 -1.80 -13.27 -10.79
N LEU A 110 -0.54 -13.07 -11.17
CA LEU A 110 0.49 -14.12 -11.15
C LEU A 110 0.80 -14.62 -9.73
N LEU A 111 0.55 -13.79 -8.72
CA LEU A 111 0.64 -14.19 -7.31
C LEU A 111 -0.24 -15.40 -6.98
N ALA A 112 -1.41 -15.48 -7.61
CA ALA A 112 -2.35 -16.59 -7.45
C ALA A 112 -1.79 -17.95 -7.95
N LEU A 113 -0.73 -17.93 -8.77
CA LEU A 113 -0.10 -19.15 -9.26
C LEU A 113 0.83 -19.82 -8.23
N SER A 114 1.19 -19.11 -7.16
CA SER A 114 2.12 -19.57 -6.13
C SER A 114 1.86 -21.01 -5.62
N PRO A 115 0.62 -21.43 -5.28
CA PRO A 115 0.40 -22.76 -4.72
C PRO A 115 0.61 -23.89 -5.74
N TYR A 116 0.60 -23.59 -7.04
CA TYR A 116 0.76 -24.58 -8.11
C TYR A 116 2.24 -24.81 -8.48
N LEU A 117 3.17 -24.03 -7.93
CA LEU A 117 4.61 -24.14 -8.21
C LEU A 117 5.36 -25.08 -7.26
N GLY A 118 4.64 -25.72 -6.33
CA GLY A 118 5.21 -26.59 -5.30
C GLY A 118 5.77 -25.84 -4.10
N VAL A 119 5.98 -26.56 -3.00
CA VAL A 119 6.29 -25.98 -1.68
C VAL A 119 7.59 -25.17 -1.66
N SER A 120 8.64 -25.63 -2.33
CA SER A 120 9.95 -24.97 -2.32
C SER A 120 10.02 -23.68 -3.14
N LEU A 121 9.24 -23.57 -4.22
CA LEU A 121 9.22 -22.42 -5.12
C LEU A 121 8.05 -21.47 -4.85
N GLY A 122 6.96 -21.97 -4.29
CA GLY A 122 5.71 -21.23 -4.11
C GLY A 122 5.87 -19.99 -3.25
N TRP A 123 6.57 -20.08 -2.11
CA TRP A 123 6.80 -18.95 -1.21
C TRP A 123 7.74 -17.89 -1.83
N ILE A 124 8.78 -18.30 -2.57
CA ILE A 124 9.71 -17.39 -3.25
C ILE A 124 8.97 -16.64 -4.36
N TRP A 125 8.22 -17.37 -5.19
CA TRP A 125 7.40 -16.77 -6.24
C TRP A 125 6.39 -15.77 -5.68
N ALA A 126 5.72 -16.15 -4.60
CA ALA A 126 4.78 -15.28 -3.90
C ALA A 126 5.44 -13.97 -3.47
N LEU A 127 6.62 -14.04 -2.84
CA LEU A 127 7.36 -12.88 -2.38
C LEU A 127 7.78 -11.96 -3.54
N ILE A 128 8.32 -12.52 -4.63
CA ILE A 128 8.78 -11.74 -5.79
C ILE A 128 7.60 -11.08 -6.51
N MET A 129 6.51 -11.81 -6.74
CA MET A 129 5.31 -11.26 -7.40
C MET A 129 4.65 -10.18 -6.54
N PHE A 130 4.59 -10.38 -5.22
CA PHE A 130 4.08 -9.36 -4.30
C PHE A 130 4.96 -8.11 -4.30
N MET A 131 6.29 -8.27 -4.21
CA MET A 131 7.24 -7.15 -4.28
C MET A 131 7.09 -6.38 -5.60
N THR A 132 6.98 -7.10 -6.73
CA THR A 132 6.80 -6.49 -8.05
C THR A 132 5.45 -5.77 -8.15
N ALA A 133 4.39 -6.35 -7.58
CA ALA A 133 3.08 -5.72 -7.48
C ALA A 133 3.14 -4.41 -6.68
N ASN A 134 3.87 -4.42 -5.56
CA ASN A 134 4.06 -3.27 -4.68
C ASN A 134 4.89 -2.15 -5.35
N VAL A 135 5.93 -2.50 -6.11
CA VAL A 135 6.70 -1.55 -6.93
C VAL A 135 5.81 -0.92 -8.00
N GLY A 136 4.99 -1.73 -8.68
CA GLY A 136 4.02 -1.24 -9.66
C GLY A 136 3.02 -0.26 -9.06
N LEU A 137 2.46 -0.58 -7.89
CA LEU A 137 1.52 0.27 -7.16
C LEU A 137 2.14 1.62 -6.78
N ASN A 138 3.28 1.60 -6.08
CA ASN A 138 3.94 2.82 -5.60
C ASN A 138 4.48 3.67 -6.75
N GLY A 139 5.07 3.04 -7.77
CA GLY A 139 5.55 3.74 -8.97
C GLY A 139 4.38 4.38 -9.74
N ALA A 140 3.28 3.65 -9.93
CA ALA A 140 2.08 4.20 -10.55
C ALA A 140 1.47 5.34 -9.71
N GLY A 141 1.58 5.25 -8.39
CA GLY A 141 1.16 6.29 -7.44
C GLY A 141 1.81 7.65 -7.69
N VAL A 142 3.08 7.69 -8.12
CA VAL A 142 3.78 8.94 -8.48
C VAL A 142 3.05 9.65 -9.62
N PHE A 143 2.76 8.93 -10.71
CA PHE A 143 2.07 9.49 -11.87
C PHE A 143 0.60 9.79 -11.57
N TYR A 144 -0.06 8.94 -10.78
CA TYR A 144 -1.44 9.14 -10.36
C TYR A 144 -1.60 10.44 -9.56
N ASN A 145 -0.75 10.66 -8.55
CA ASN A 145 -0.79 11.89 -7.75
C ASN A 145 -0.48 13.14 -8.59
N ALA A 146 0.40 13.03 -9.59
CA ALA A 146 0.71 14.12 -10.52
C ALA A 146 -0.46 14.51 -11.46
N LEU A 147 -1.53 13.70 -11.52
CA LEU A 147 -2.75 14.04 -12.24
C LEU A 147 -3.64 15.01 -11.46
N LEU A 148 -3.60 14.99 -10.13
CA LEU A 148 -4.53 15.73 -9.27
C LEU A 148 -4.60 17.24 -9.57
N PRO A 149 -3.48 17.97 -9.76
CA PRO A 149 -3.51 19.40 -10.09
C PRO A 149 -4.22 19.74 -11.42
N HIS A 150 -4.47 18.74 -12.27
CA HIS A 150 -5.09 18.91 -13.59
C HIS A 150 -6.57 18.47 -13.61
N MET A 151 -7.12 18.06 -12.45
CA MET A 151 -8.48 17.53 -12.33
C MET A 151 -9.52 18.62 -12.00
N GLY A 152 -9.11 19.74 -11.41
CA GLY A 152 -10.00 20.82 -10.99
C GLY A 152 -9.24 22.06 -10.55
N ASP A 153 -9.97 23.00 -9.95
CA ASP A 153 -9.40 24.24 -9.44
C ASP A 153 -8.65 23.99 -8.12
N GLU A 154 -7.72 24.86 -7.76
CA GLU A 154 -6.90 24.71 -6.54
C GLU A 154 -7.76 24.56 -5.26
N SER A 155 -8.91 25.24 -5.20
CA SER A 155 -9.85 25.17 -4.08
C SER A 155 -10.58 23.82 -3.95
N GLU A 156 -10.60 23.00 -5.01
CA GLU A 156 -11.29 21.71 -5.03
C GLU A 156 -10.35 20.52 -4.86
N MET A 157 -9.03 20.74 -4.88
CA MET A 157 -8.03 19.66 -4.82
C MET A 157 -8.22 18.76 -3.60
N ASP A 158 -8.42 19.34 -2.42
CA ASP A 158 -8.67 18.61 -1.17
C ASP A 158 -9.94 17.75 -1.27
N ALA A 159 -11.01 18.30 -1.85
CA ALA A 159 -12.27 17.59 -2.01
C ALA A 159 -12.18 16.44 -3.03
N ILE A 160 -11.48 16.65 -4.15
CA ILE A 160 -11.24 15.61 -5.16
C ILE A 160 -10.38 14.48 -4.60
N SER A 161 -9.31 14.82 -3.88
CA SER A 161 -8.42 13.84 -3.24
C SER A 161 -9.16 13.01 -2.18
N ASN A 162 -9.89 13.65 -1.25
CA ASN A 162 -10.66 12.94 -0.23
C ASN A 162 -11.78 12.09 -0.82
N LYS A 163 -12.41 12.53 -1.91
CA LYS A 163 -13.42 11.75 -2.64
C LYS A 163 -12.81 10.51 -3.29
N ALA A 164 -11.62 10.63 -3.88
CA ALA A 164 -10.88 9.49 -4.41
C ALA A 164 -10.55 8.49 -3.31
N PHE A 165 -9.98 8.97 -2.19
CA PHE A 165 -9.61 8.14 -1.04
C PHE A 165 -10.82 7.40 -0.43
N ALA A 166 -11.97 8.09 -0.31
CA ALA A 166 -13.22 7.48 0.12
C ALA A 166 -13.72 6.41 -0.87
N ALA A 167 -13.58 6.64 -2.17
CA ALA A 167 -13.87 5.65 -3.20
C ALA A 167 -12.91 4.45 -3.12
N GLY A 168 -11.62 4.66 -2.84
CA GLY A 168 -10.65 3.60 -2.57
C GLY A 168 -11.06 2.71 -1.41
N TYR A 169 -11.42 3.31 -0.27
CA TYR A 169 -11.92 2.57 0.89
C TYR A 169 -13.15 1.72 0.59
N LEU A 170 -14.13 2.29 -0.11
CA LEU A 170 -15.34 1.57 -0.51
C LEU A 170 -15.05 0.47 -1.55
N GLY A 171 -14.19 0.73 -2.52
CA GLY A 171 -13.85 -0.22 -3.58
C GLY A 171 -13.07 -1.42 -3.06
N GLY A 172 -12.03 -1.17 -2.27
CA GLY A 172 -11.29 -2.22 -1.59
C GLY A 172 -12.15 -2.98 -0.58
N GLY A 173 -12.94 -2.25 0.21
CA GLY A 173 -13.87 -2.83 1.18
C GLY A 173 -14.92 -3.73 0.52
N LEU A 174 -15.52 -3.32 -0.59
CA LEU A 174 -16.54 -4.09 -1.30
C LEU A 174 -15.98 -5.42 -1.81
N LEU A 175 -14.80 -5.41 -2.43
CA LEU A 175 -14.17 -6.65 -2.87
C LEU A 175 -13.76 -7.52 -1.68
N LEU A 176 -13.29 -6.91 -0.59
CA LEU A 176 -12.95 -7.63 0.63
C LEU A 176 -14.17 -8.30 1.28
N VAL A 177 -15.38 -7.73 1.19
CA VAL A 177 -16.63 -8.42 1.59
C VAL A 177 -16.80 -9.72 0.80
N VAL A 178 -16.57 -9.68 -0.52
CA VAL A 178 -16.70 -10.87 -1.38
C VAL A 178 -15.66 -11.92 -0.97
N HIS A 179 -14.41 -11.50 -0.73
CA HIS A 179 -13.37 -12.42 -0.26
C HIS A 179 -13.69 -13.03 1.11
N LEU A 180 -14.18 -12.22 2.05
CA LEU A 180 -14.60 -12.70 3.36
C LEU A 180 -15.71 -13.73 3.24
N ALA A 181 -16.74 -13.45 2.43
CA ALA A 181 -17.85 -14.37 2.19
C ALA A 181 -17.37 -15.70 1.60
N LEU A 182 -16.40 -15.68 0.68
CA LEU A 182 -15.80 -16.90 0.12
C LEU A 182 -14.99 -17.67 1.16
N VAL A 183 -14.13 -17.00 1.92
CA VAL A 183 -13.30 -17.63 2.96
C VAL A 183 -14.17 -18.27 4.05
N MET A 184 -15.26 -17.62 4.45
CA MET A 184 -16.20 -18.16 5.44
C MET A 184 -17.14 -19.22 4.88
N GLY A 185 -17.60 -19.07 3.64
CA GLY A 185 -18.58 -19.97 3.02
C GLY A 185 -17.96 -21.24 2.43
N LEU A 186 -16.67 -21.22 2.11
CA LEU A 186 -15.94 -22.33 1.49
C LEU A 186 -14.63 -22.63 2.25
N PRO A 187 -14.70 -22.92 3.56
CA PRO A 187 -13.50 -23.15 4.36
C PRO A 187 -12.75 -24.39 3.86
N GLY A 188 -11.41 -24.33 3.88
CA GLY A 188 -10.54 -25.43 3.48
C GLY A 188 -10.38 -25.63 1.97
N GLN A 189 -11.05 -24.82 1.14
CA GLN A 189 -10.88 -24.87 -0.31
C GLN A 189 -9.61 -24.14 -0.74
N GLY A 190 -8.57 -24.89 -1.13
CA GLY A 190 -7.25 -24.34 -1.47
C GLY A 190 -7.21 -23.33 -2.64
N TRP A 191 -8.29 -23.23 -3.43
CA TRP A 191 -8.40 -22.27 -4.53
C TRP A 191 -8.90 -20.89 -4.09
N VAL A 192 -9.52 -20.76 -2.91
CA VAL A 192 -10.17 -19.51 -2.46
C VAL A 192 -9.17 -18.37 -2.30
N ILE A 193 -8.02 -18.64 -1.69
CA ILE A 193 -6.97 -17.63 -1.47
C ILE A 193 -6.34 -17.18 -2.80
N PRO A 194 -5.92 -18.08 -3.71
CA PRO A 194 -5.52 -17.72 -5.07
C PRO A 194 -6.57 -16.90 -5.82
N PHE A 195 -7.84 -17.29 -5.72
CA PHE A 195 -8.93 -16.59 -6.37
C PHE A 195 -9.07 -15.16 -5.85
N ALA A 196 -8.98 -14.95 -4.53
CA ALA A 196 -9.03 -13.62 -3.94
C ALA A 196 -7.85 -12.73 -4.40
N MET A 197 -6.65 -13.29 -4.51
CA MET A 197 -5.48 -12.55 -5.03
C MET A 197 -5.63 -12.22 -6.53
N ALA A 198 -6.06 -13.19 -7.34
CA ALA A 198 -6.27 -12.99 -8.77
C ALA A 198 -7.36 -11.95 -9.06
N THR A 199 -8.50 -12.06 -8.37
CA THR A 199 -9.62 -11.11 -8.53
C THR A 199 -9.26 -9.71 -8.05
N SER A 200 -8.39 -9.56 -7.04
CA SER A 200 -7.85 -8.25 -6.64
C SER A 200 -7.05 -7.59 -7.76
N GLY A 201 -6.20 -8.33 -8.47
CA GLY A 201 -5.45 -7.83 -9.62
C GLY A 201 -6.35 -7.51 -10.82
N ILE A 202 -7.34 -8.36 -11.09
CA ILE A 202 -8.35 -8.13 -12.14
C ILE A 202 -9.20 -6.91 -11.84
N TRP A 203 -9.61 -6.72 -10.59
CA TRP A 203 -10.37 -5.55 -10.13
C TRP A 203 -9.56 -4.27 -10.33
N TRP A 204 -8.28 -4.29 -9.94
CA TRP A 204 -7.38 -3.17 -10.16
C TRP A 204 -7.25 -2.82 -11.65
N LEU A 205 -6.96 -3.78 -12.54
CA LEU A 205 -6.90 -3.53 -13.99
C LEU A 205 -8.23 -3.06 -14.57
N GLY A 206 -9.33 -3.68 -14.16
CA GLY A 206 -10.67 -3.40 -14.67
C GLY A 206 -11.10 -1.97 -14.41
N PHE A 207 -10.90 -1.49 -13.19
CA PHE A 207 -11.24 -0.10 -12.82
C PHE A 207 -10.18 0.91 -13.27
N ALA A 208 -8.89 0.55 -13.32
CA ALA A 208 -7.87 1.42 -13.89
C ALA A 208 -8.12 1.73 -15.38
N GLN A 209 -8.73 0.80 -16.12
CA GLN A 209 -9.12 1.05 -17.51
C GLN A 209 -10.14 2.18 -17.65
N MET A 210 -10.98 2.42 -16.64
CA MET A 210 -11.89 3.56 -16.61
C MET A 210 -11.11 4.87 -16.50
N THR A 211 -10.08 4.94 -15.65
CA THR A 211 -9.17 6.09 -15.56
C THR A 211 -8.47 6.36 -16.88
N PHE A 212 -7.95 5.31 -17.51
CA PHE A 212 -7.23 5.41 -18.79
C PHE A 212 -8.07 5.88 -19.97
N ARG A 213 -9.40 5.81 -19.85
CA ARG A 213 -10.37 6.28 -20.85
C ARG A 213 -10.92 7.66 -20.53
N LEU A 214 -11.16 7.96 -19.25
CA LEU A 214 -11.83 9.19 -18.81
C LEU A 214 -10.88 10.32 -18.46
N VAL A 215 -9.62 10.01 -18.12
CA VAL A 215 -8.62 11.02 -17.77
C VAL A 215 -7.72 11.26 -18.99
N PRO A 216 -7.82 12.43 -19.64
CA PRO A 216 -6.92 12.77 -20.73
C PRO A 216 -5.51 13.05 -20.21
N GLU A 217 -4.52 12.88 -21.08
CA GLU A 217 -3.14 13.26 -20.79
C GLU A 217 -3.07 14.78 -20.53
N PRO A 218 -2.54 15.24 -19.38
CA PRO A 218 -2.43 16.67 -19.11
C PRO A 218 -1.49 17.35 -20.10
N HIS A 219 -1.92 18.49 -20.65
CA HIS A 219 -1.05 19.31 -21.50
C HIS A 219 0.02 19.97 -20.62
N ILE A 220 1.29 19.90 -21.04
CA ILE A 220 2.41 20.56 -20.36
C ILE A 220 2.95 21.64 -21.30
N GLU A 221 2.95 22.90 -20.87
CA GLU A 221 3.58 23.99 -21.61
C GLU A 221 5.10 23.81 -21.61
N ASN A 222 5.74 23.92 -22.78
CA ASN A 222 7.19 23.70 -22.99
C ASN A 222 7.67 22.27 -22.66
N GLU A 223 7.12 21.28 -23.36
CA GLU A 223 7.55 19.87 -23.24
C GLU A 223 9.06 19.72 -23.49
N MET A 224 9.74 19.02 -22.59
CA MET A 224 11.16 18.69 -22.74
C MET A 224 11.39 17.58 -23.77
N GLU A 225 12.45 17.72 -24.57
CA GLU A 225 12.88 16.69 -25.51
C GLU A 225 13.14 15.34 -24.81
N PRO A 226 12.93 14.20 -25.51
CA PRO A 226 13.18 12.88 -24.94
C PRO A 226 14.64 12.71 -24.52
N MET A 227 14.86 12.62 -23.21
CA MET A 227 16.15 12.23 -22.63
C MET A 227 16.10 10.80 -22.13
N GLY A 228 17.25 10.11 -22.13
CA GLY A 228 17.36 8.79 -21.51
C GLY A 228 17.06 8.82 -20.01
N LEU A 229 16.72 7.68 -19.41
CA LEU A 229 16.48 7.54 -17.97
C LEU A 229 17.65 8.06 -17.14
N ILE A 230 18.90 7.83 -17.57
CA ILE A 230 20.11 8.27 -16.86
C ILE A 230 20.26 9.78 -16.91
N ASP A 231 20.04 10.40 -18.06
CA ASP A 231 20.18 11.86 -18.23
C ASP A 231 19.05 12.61 -17.52
N SER A 232 17.83 12.05 -17.55
CA SER A 232 16.69 12.54 -16.76
C SER A 232 16.99 12.47 -15.26
N THR A 233 17.58 11.37 -14.79
CA THR A 233 18.02 11.22 -13.39
C THR A 233 19.09 12.24 -13.02
N LYS A 234 20.12 12.44 -13.86
CA LYS A 234 21.18 13.42 -13.59
C LYS A 234 20.64 14.84 -13.52
N MET A 235 19.72 15.21 -14.42
CA MET A 235 19.07 16.51 -14.37
C MET A 235 18.21 16.66 -13.11
N ALA A 236 17.39 15.65 -12.79
CA ALA A 236 16.59 15.63 -11.56
C ALA A 236 17.46 15.86 -10.32
N LEU A 237 18.56 15.11 -10.20
CA LEU A 237 19.48 15.25 -9.07
C LEU A 237 20.17 16.63 -9.07
N SER A 238 20.52 17.18 -10.23
CA SER A 238 21.12 18.51 -10.33
C SER A 238 20.14 19.60 -9.89
N GLU A 239 18.88 19.52 -10.29
CA GLU A 239 17.84 20.47 -9.90
C GLU A 239 17.51 20.36 -8.42
N VAL A 240 17.29 19.14 -7.91
CA VAL A 240 17.10 18.91 -6.47
C VAL A 240 18.29 19.47 -5.70
N LYS A 241 19.53 19.27 -6.18
CA LYS A 241 20.72 19.85 -5.56
C LYS A 241 20.74 21.37 -5.62
N ALA A 242 20.31 21.98 -6.72
CA ALA A 242 20.21 23.44 -6.84
C ALA A 242 19.14 24.01 -5.88
N THR A 243 17.95 23.40 -5.82
CA THR A 243 16.89 23.76 -4.88
C THR A 243 17.33 23.57 -3.42
N LEU A 244 18.08 22.50 -3.13
CA LEU A 244 18.68 22.27 -1.81
C LEU A 244 19.85 23.22 -1.52
N ALA A 245 20.54 23.76 -2.52
CA ALA A 245 21.55 24.79 -2.28
C ALA A 245 20.90 26.12 -1.83
N ASP A 246 19.68 26.39 -2.30
CA ASP A 246 18.86 27.56 -1.95
C ASP A 246 17.92 27.36 -0.75
N ILE A 247 18.23 26.42 0.17
CA ILE A 247 17.42 26.14 1.38
C ILE A 247 17.06 27.39 2.18
N LYS A 248 17.94 28.41 2.21
CA LYS A 248 17.67 29.66 2.94
C LYS A 248 16.46 30.43 2.42
N SER A 249 16.16 30.32 1.12
CA SER A 249 15.01 30.98 0.49
C SER A 249 13.69 30.24 0.74
N PHE A 250 13.74 28.93 1.03
CA PHE A 250 12.55 28.06 1.17
C PHE A 250 12.51 27.29 2.49
N ARG A 251 12.98 27.91 3.57
CA ARG A 251 13.12 27.28 4.90
C ARG A 251 11.84 26.59 5.37
N THR A 252 10.68 27.23 5.21
CA THR A 252 9.38 26.66 5.62
C THR A 252 9.03 25.39 4.83
N LEU A 253 9.26 25.39 3.51
CA LEU A 253 8.98 24.25 2.65
C LEU A 253 9.91 23.08 2.98
N PHE A 254 11.19 23.36 3.26
CA PHE A 254 12.17 22.34 3.66
C PHE A 254 11.75 21.63 4.95
N PHE A 255 11.39 22.38 6.00
CA PHE A 255 10.90 21.78 7.25
C PHE A 255 9.58 21.03 7.06
N TYR A 256 8.70 21.52 6.18
CA TYR A 256 7.48 20.79 5.83
C TYR A 256 7.80 19.46 5.13
N MET A 257 8.72 19.43 4.17
CA MET A 257 9.12 18.18 3.49
C MET A 257 9.74 17.18 4.47
N LEU A 258 10.58 17.64 5.40
CA LEU A 258 11.16 16.77 6.42
C LEU A 258 10.08 16.21 7.36
N ALA A 259 9.15 17.06 7.81
CA ALA A 259 8.02 16.60 8.62
C ALA A 259 7.14 15.62 7.85
N TYR A 260 6.82 15.92 6.58
CA TYR A 260 6.08 15.07 5.66
C TYR A 260 6.73 13.70 5.51
N PHE A 261 8.05 13.67 5.26
CA PHE A 261 8.82 12.44 5.18
C PHE A 261 8.65 11.58 6.45
N CYS A 262 8.78 12.17 7.64
CA CYS A 262 8.66 11.42 8.90
C CYS A 262 7.25 10.86 9.12
N PHE A 263 6.19 11.65 8.93
CA PHE A 263 4.84 11.17 9.22
C PHE A 263 4.30 10.24 8.12
N ILE A 264 4.64 10.46 6.85
CA ILE A 264 4.17 9.60 5.76
C ILE A 264 4.83 8.23 5.83
N ASP A 265 6.12 8.18 6.19
CA ASP A 265 6.84 6.93 6.42
C ASP A 265 6.15 6.10 7.51
N GLY A 266 5.87 6.72 8.66
CA GLY A 266 5.12 6.07 9.73
C GLY A 266 3.77 5.50 9.25
N ILE A 267 2.97 6.30 8.52
CA ILE A 267 1.64 5.88 8.04
C ILE A 267 1.78 4.67 7.11
N ASN A 268 2.75 4.70 6.21
CA ASN A 268 3.01 3.62 5.27
C ASN A 268 3.53 2.36 5.98
N SER A 269 4.40 2.49 6.98
CA SER A 269 4.89 1.35 7.76
C SER A 269 3.75 0.64 8.50
N VAL A 270 2.88 1.39 9.18
CA VAL A 270 1.71 0.83 9.85
C VAL A 270 0.81 0.14 8.84
N THR A 271 0.53 0.77 7.70
CA THR A 271 -0.35 0.20 6.67
C THR A 271 0.25 -1.07 6.05
N ALA A 272 1.57 -1.12 5.83
CA ALA A 272 2.23 -2.26 5.19
C ALA A 272 2.39 -3.46 6.14
N LEU A 273 2.61 -3.22 7.44
CA LEU A 273 2.94 -4.26 8.42
C LEU A 273 1.76 -4.68 9.30
N ALA A 274 0.69 -3.90 9.38
CA ALA A 274 -0.48 -4.19 10.22
C ALA A 274 -1.05 -5.60 10.01
N GLY A 275 -1.09 -6.07 8.75
CA GLY A 275 -1.59 -7.40 8.42
C GLY A 275 -0.75 -8.53 9.02
N VAL A 276 0.57 -8.50 8.81
CA VAL A 276 1.48 -9.52 9.35
C VAL A 276 1.52 -9.44 10.88
N PHE A 277 1.61 -8.24 11.44
CA PHE A 277 1.59 -8.02 12.88
C PHE A 277 0.32 -8.58 13.53
N GLY A 278 -0.84 -8.38 12.90
CA GLY A 278 -2.11 -8.93 13.37
C GLY A 278 -2.12 -10.45 13.48
N ILE A 279 -1.49 -11.17 12.54
CA ILE A 279 -1.42 -12.64 12.58
C ILE A 279 -0.33 -13.12 13.53
N VAL A 280 0.89 -12.61 13.36
CA VAL A 280 2.09 -13.15 14.00
C VAL A 280 2.21 -12.72 15.45
N VAL A 281 1.86 -11.46 15.78
CA VAL A 281 2.04 -10.90 17.13
C VAL A 281 0.74 -10.92 17.92
N LEU A 282 -0.37 -10.49 17.31
CA LEU A 282 -1.68 -10.48 17.98
C LEU A 282 -2.40 -11.84 17.93
N GLY A 283 -1.89 -12.80 17.16
CA GLY A 283 -2.50 -14.13 17.05
C GLY A 283 -3.90 -14.13 16.42
N LEU A 284 -4.24 -13.12 15.61
CA LEU A 284 -5.55 -13.06 14.96
C LEU A 284 -5.70 -14.22 13.97
N THR A 285 -6.89 -14.81 13.93
CA THR A 285 -7.24 -15.74 12.85
C THR A 285 -7.36 -14.97 11.53
N THR A 286 -7.16 -15.63 10.38
CA THR A 286 -7.33 -15.02 9.05
C THR A 286 -8.68 -14.34 8.89
N VAL A 287 -9.76 -14.98 9.37
CA VAL A 287 -11.12 -14.40 9.34
C VAL A 287 -11.19 -13.16 10.23
N GLY A 288 -10.62 -13.21 11.44
CA GLY A 288 -10.55 -12.08 12.36
C GLY A 288 -9.78 -10.88 11.78
N LEU A 289 -8.67 -11.14 11.10
CA LEU A 289 -7.91 -10.11 10.40
C LEU A 289 -8.73 -9.47 9.26
N ILE A 290 -9.31 -10.29 8.38
CA ILE A 290 -10.13 -9.80 7.26
C ILE A 290 -11.30 -8.95 7.78
N LEU A 291 -12.00 -9.41 8.82
CA LEU A 291 -13.08 -8.67 9.47
C LEU A 291 -12.62 -7.33 10.04
N THR A 292 -11.46 -7.31 10.72
CA THR A 292 -10.91 -6.09 11.31
C THR A 292 -10.57 -5.06 10.24
N ILE A 293 -9.86 -5.47 9.18
CA ILE A 293 -9.55 -4.60 8.04
C ILE A 293 -10.84 -4.12 7.37
N LEU A 294 -11.82 -5.00 7.19
CA LEU A 294 -13.10 -4.65 6.58
C LEU A 294 -13.86 -3.56 7.36
N ILE A 295 -13.89 -3.65 8.69
CA ILE A 295 -14.50 -2.62 9.55
C ILE A 295 -13.78 -1.28 9.34
N ILE A 296 -12.43 -1.29 9.31
CA ILE A 296 -11.63 -0.08 9.08
C ILE A 296 -12.04 0.58 7.75
N GLN A 297 -12.26 -0.18 6.68
CA GLN A 297 -12.67 0.38 5.38
C GLN A 297 -13.98 1.17 5.45
N PHE A 298 -15.02 0.59 6.07
CA PHE A 298 -16.34 1.23 6.15
C PHE A 298 -16.40 2.37 7.17
N VAL A 299 -15.49 2.41 8.14
CA VAL A 299 -15.31 3.55 9.05
C VAL A 299 -14.49 4.65 8.37
N ALA A 300 -13.45 4.30 7.63
CA ALA A 300 -12.53 5.25 7.00
C ALA A 300 -13.17 6.00 5.82
N ALA A 301 -14.02 5.35 5.01
CA ALA A 301 -14.72 6.02 3.90
C ALA A 301 -15.55 7.25 4.32
N PRO A 302 -16.50 7.16 5.29
CA PRO A 302 -17.23 8.33 5.77
C PRO A 302 -16.34 9.30 6.54
N ALA A 303 -15.32 8.81 7.25
CA ALA A 303 -14.37 9.67 7.95
C ALA A 303 -13.57 10.55 6.97
N ALA A 304 -13.14 10.02 5.82
CA ALA A 304 -12.45 10.77 4.78
C ALA A 304 -13.31 11.91 4.22
N ILE A 305 -14.60 11.64 3.96
CA ILE A 305 -15.55 12.67 3.53
C ILE A 305 -15.82 13.70 4.64
N GLY A 306 -15.91 13.24 5.89
CA GLY A 306 -16.05 14.11 7.06
C GLY A 306 -14.84 15.03 7.24
N PHE A 307 -13.64 14.53 6.92
CA PHE A 307 -12.40 15.28 7.01
C PHE A 307 -12.35 16.44 6.00
N THR A 308 -12.97 16.32 4.82
CA THR A 308 -13.13 17.44 3.88
C THR A 308 -13.85 18.63 4.55
N LYS A 309 -14.98 18.36 5.23
CA LYS A 309 -15.74 19.42 5.92
C LYS A 309 -14.96 20.02 7.09
N LEU A 310 -14.13 19.23 7.75
CA LEU A 310 -13.26 19.71 8.81
C LEU A 310 -12.15 20.61 8.25
N ALA A 311 -11.52 20.21 7.14
CA ALA A 311 -10.48 20.98 6.46
C ALA A 311 -11.02 22.31 5.92
N GLU A 312 -12.24 22.33 5.36
CA GLU A 312 -12.92 23.56 4.92
C GLU A 312 -13.13 24.55 6.09
N LYS A 313 -13.41 24.07 7.30
CA LYS A 313 -13.70 24.91 8.47
C LYS A 313 -12.45 25.36 9.21
N TRP A 314 -11.45 24.49 9.38
CA TRP A 314 -10.27 24.72 10.22
C TRP A 314 -9.01 25.08 9.41
N GLY A 315 -9.08 24.94 8.09
CA GLY A 315 -7.93 24.99 7.19
C GLY A 315 -7.18 23.66 7.16
N THR A 316 -6.67 23.29 5.98
CA THR A 316 -5.99 22.01 5.71
C THR A 316 -4.82 21.75 6.65
N LYS A 317 -4.02 22.79 6.95
CA LYS A 317 -2.88 22.68 7.88
C LYS A 317 -3.30 22.32 9.30
N SER A 318 -4.30 23.00 9.86
CA SER A 318 -4.75 22.78 11.24
C SER A 318 -5.42 21.41 11.38
N ALA A 319 -6.20 21.00 10.37
CA ALA A 319 -6.82 19.69 10.31
C ALA A 319 -5.76 18.58 10.27
N LEU A 320 -4.71 18.74 9.45
CA LEU A 320 -3.59 17.80 9.38
C LEU A 320 -2.86 17.69 10.72
N GLN A 321 -2.53 18.82 11.36
CA GLN A 321 -1.87 18.82 12.67
C GLN A 321 -2.69 18.10 13.74
N PHE A 322 -4.00 18.34 13.78
CA PHE A 322 -4.92 17.64 14.67
C PHE A 322 -4.90 16.13 14.44
N SER A 323 -4.97 15.70 13.17
CA SER A 323 -4.90 14.28 12.82
C SER A 323 -3.60 13.63 13.28
N LEU A 324 -2.45 14.30 13.08
CA LEU A 324 -1.14 13.80 13.49
C LEU A 324 -1.04 13.65 15.01
N VAL A 325 -1.53 14.62 15.78
CA VAL A 325 -1.54 14.54 17.25
C VAL A 325 -2.39 13.37 17.73
N CYS A 326 -3.62 13.22 17.20
CA CYS A 326 -4.48 12.08 17.50
C CYS A 326 -3.79 10.75 17.18
N TRP A 327 -3.08 10.69 16.05
CA TRP A 327 -2.39 9.49 15.63
C TRP A 327 -1.22 9.12 16.56
N CYS A 328 -0.44 10.10 17.01
CA CYS A 328 0.58 9.89 18.05
C CYS A 328 -0.02 9.34 19.36
N PHE A 329 -1.16 9.88 19.80
CA PHE A 329 -1.86 9.36 20.99
C PHE A 329 -2.30 7.90 20.81
N VAL A 330 -2.83 7.55 19.64
CA VAL A 330 -3.25 6.18 19.34
C VAL A 330 -2.06 5.22 19.32
N ILE A 331 -0.93 5.61 18.71
CA ILE A 331 0.28 4.77 18.66
C ILE A 331 0.85 4.56 20.07
N VAL A 332 0.96 5.63 20.86
CA VAL A 332 1.44 5.51 22.26
C VAL A 332 0.49 4.66 23.09
N GLY A 333 -0.83 4.78 22.88
CA GLY A 333 -1.81 3.91 23.50
C GLY A 333 -1.67 2.45 23.07
N ALA A 334 -1.43 2.20 21.78
CA ALA A 334 -1.22 0.84 21.28
C ALA A 334 0.03 0.18 21.89
N LEU A 335 1.10 0.94 22.12
CA LEU A 335 2.30 0.45 22.80
C LEU A 335 2.02 -0.03 24.23
N SER A 336 1.04 0.55 24.94
CA SER A 336 0.69 0.05 26.27
C SER A 336 -0.14 -1.24 26.26
N PHE A 337 -0.66 -1.65 25.09
CA PHE A 337 -1.38 -2.91 24.89
C PHE A 337 -0.55 -3.98 24.17
N ALA A 338 0.66 -3.65 23.72
CA ALA A 338 1.51 -4.62 23.06
C ALA A 338 1.84 -5.75 24.05
N PRO A 339 1.53 -7.03 23.72
CA PRO A 339 1.92 -8.14 24.57
C PRO A 339 3.45 -8.14 24.69
N LEU A 340 3.95 -8.13 25.92
CA LEU A 340 5.38 -8.26 26.17
C LEU A 340 5.81 -9.64 25.66
N GLU A 341 6.98 -9.72 25.04
CA GLU A 341 7.58 -11.02 24.75
C GLU A 341 7.70 -11.78 26.08
N LEU A 342 7.19 -13.00 26.09
CA LEU A 342 7.25 -13.87 27.25
C LEU A 342 8.72 -14.27 27.41
N GLU A 343 9.41 -13.72 28.39
CA GLU A 343 10.85 -13.94 28.58
C GLU A 343 11.12 -15.17 29.44
N ASN A 344 10.18 -15.50 30.35
CA ASN A 344 10.35 -16.58 31.30
C ASN A 344 9.62 -17.84 30.83
N HIS A 345 10.22 -19.00 31.10
CA HIS A 345 9.62 -20.30 30.78
C HIS A 345 8.22 -20.46 31.38
N GLU A 346 7.98 -19.88 32.56
CA GLU A 346 6.71 -19.91 33.28
C GLU A 346 5.57 -19.11 32.61
N GLU A 347 5.92 -18.21 31.69
CA GLU A 347 4.96 -17.32 31.02
C GLU A 347 4.34 -17.96 29.77
N TYR A 348 4.89 -19.09 29.29
CA TYR A 348 4.34 -19.84 28.17
C TYR A 348 3.21 -20.78 28.62
N ASP A 349 2.13 -20.83 27.84
CA ASP A 349 0.98 -21.72 28.08
C ASP A 349 1.30 -23.22 27.91
N ILE A 350 2.38 -23.54 27.18
CA ILE A 350 2.86 -24.91 26.96
C ILE A 350 4.33 -24.94 27.31
N GLN A 351 4.67 -25.63 28.40
CA GLN A 351 6.04 -25.66 28.92
C GLN A 351 6.65 -27.03 28.69
N TYR A 352 7.76 -27.08 27.94
CA TYR A 352 8.54 -28.30 27.80
C TYR A 352 9.67 -28.31 28.83
N THR A 353 9.45 -29.00 29.95
CA THR A 353 10.48 -29.18 30.98
C THR A 353 11.24 -30.48 30.75
N TRP A 354 12.57 -30.41 30.77
CA TRP A 354 13.42 -31.60 30.68
C TRP A 354 13.40 -32.37 32.00
N ASP A 355 12.86 -33.59 32.00
CA ASP A 355 12.99 -34.50 33.14
C ASP A 355 14.26 -35.34 33.00
N ALA A 356 15.27 -35.00 33.80
CA ALA A 356 16.54 -35.72 33.85
C ALA A 356 16.41 -37.16 34.36
N THR A 357 15.30 -37.51 35.01
CA THR A 357 15.06 -38.83 35.60
C THR A 357 14.60 -39.84 34.55
N ASN A 358 13.68 -39.43 33.68
CA ASN A 358 13.13 -40.27 32.61
C ASN A 358 13.82 -40.04 31.25
N GLY A 359 14.66 -39.01 31.12
CA GLY A 359 15.34 -38.67 29.88
C GLY A 359 14.37 -38.21 28.79
N THR A 360 13.23 -37.65 29.19
CA THR A 360 12.13 -37.21 28.33
C THR A 360 11.74 -35.77 28.63
N TYR A 361 11.22 -35.07 27.62
CA TYR A 361 10.56 -33.79 27.85
C TYR A 361 9.13 -34.04 28.33
N GLU A 362 8.77 -33.45 29.46
CA GLU A 362 7.39 -33.42 29.94
C GLU A 362 6.74 -32.11 29.51
N VAL A 363 5.47 -32.20 29.09
CA VAL A 363 4.65 -31.02 28.80
C VAL A 363 3.88 -30.69 30.06
N VAL A 364 4.13 -29.52 30.62
CA VAL A 364 3.44 -28.96 31.80
C VAL A 364 2.41 -27.95 31.34
#